data_AF-A0A520BIU2-F1
#
_entry.id   AF-A0A520BIU2-F1
#
_cell.length_a   1.000
_cell.length_b   1.000
_cell.length_c   1.000
_cell.angle_alpha   90.00
_cell.angle_beta   90.00
_cell.angle_gamma   90.00
#
_symmetry.space_group_name_H-M   'P 1'
#
loop_
_entity.id
_entity.type
_entity.pdbx_description
1 polymer ?
#
loop_
_entity_poly.entity_id
_entity_poly.type
_entity_poly.pdbx_seq_one_letter_code
_entity_poly.pdbx_strand_id
1 'polypeptide(L)' 'MENTDILNIDDVKLLVDDFYGKVRDNELLAPIFNNVIKDNWQQHLDKMYGFWQTILLDVQAYSGSPFLKHAKLP' A
#
# COMPACT_ATOMS: atom_id res chain seq x y z
N MET A 1 19.56 -7.92 -15.62
CA MET A 1 18.95 -6.65 -16.04
C MET A 1 18.75 -5.87 -14.76
N GLU A 2 19.39 -4.71 -14.61
CA GLU A 2 19.01 -3.82 -13.51
C GLU A 2 17.61 -3.30 -13.81
N ASN A 3 16.69 -3.55 -12.88
CA ASN A 3 15.31 -3.12 -13.01
C ASN A 3 15.24 -1.66 -12.56
N THR A 4 15.02 -0.75 -13.52
CA THR A 4 15.12 0.71 -13.31
C THR A 4 13.77 1.39 -13.13
N ASP A 5 12.69 0.61 -13.03
CA ASP A 5 11.32 1.14 -13.02
C ASP A 5 10.97 1.85 -11.70
N ILE A 6 11.65 1.52 -10.59
CA ILE A 6 11.37 2.09 -9.26
C ILE A 6 12.70 2.49 -8.62
N LEU A 7 12.96 3.79 -8.54
CA LEU A 7 14.23 4.35 -8.10
C LEU A 7 14.08 5.23 -6.86
N ASN A 8 12.90 5.81 -6.65
CA ASN A 8 12.66 6.77 -5.57
C ASN A 8 11.23 6.66 -5.00
N ILE A 9 10.97 7.47 -3.97
CA ILE A 9 9.67 7.47 -3.27
C ILE A 9 8.50 7.91 -4.15
N ASP A 10 8.73 8.76 -5.15
CA ASP A 10 7.66 9.22 -6.03
C ASP A 10 7.22 8.09 -6.97
N ASP A 11 8.13 7.23 -7.42
CA ASP A 11 7.80 6.01 -8.18
C ASP A 11 6.96 5.05 -7.33
N VAL A 12 7.32 4.88 -6.06
CA VAL A 12 6.56 4.06 -5.09
C VAL A 12 5.17 4.63 -4.87
N LYS A 13 5.04 5.95 -4.71
CA LYS A 13 3.73 6.61 -4.54
C LYS A 13 2.84 6.40 -5.76
N LEU A 14 3.38 6.59 -6.96
CA LEU A 14 2.64 6.35 -8.20
C LEU A 14 2.14 4.91 -8.27
N LEU A 15 3.00 3.93 -8.00
CA LEU A 15 2.63 2.51 -7.96
C LEU A 15 1.49 2.24 -6.95
N VAL A 16 1.62 2.78 -5.74
CA VAL A 16 0.66 2.55 -4.64
C VAL A 16 -0.66 3.25 -4.94
N ASP A 17 -0.63 4.48 -5.43
CA ASP A 17 -1.82 5.26 -5.75
C ASP A 17 -2.60 4.63 -6.90
N ASP A 18 -1.93 4.22 -7.97
CA ASP A 18 -2.57 3.53 -9.09
C ASP A 18 -3.19 2.19 -8.67
N PHE A 19 -2.49 1.44 -7.81
CA PHE A 19 -3.01 0.20 -7.26
C PHE A 19 -4.27 0.43 -6.41
N TYR A 20 -4.20 1.35 -5.45
CA TYR A 20 -5.33 1.59 -4.54
C TYR A 20 -6.49 2.34 -5.20
N GLY A 21 -6.24 3.13 -6.24
CA GLY A 21 -7.29 3.66 -7.12
C GLY A 21 -8.11 2.52 -7.72
N LYS A 22 -7.43 1.53 -8.32
CA LYS A 22 -8.10 0.33 -8.86
C LYS A 22 -8.79 -0.51 -7.80
N VAL A 23 -8.21 -0.64 -6.59
CA VAL A 23 -8.84 -1.36 -5.48
C VAL A 23 -10.15 -0.70 -5.04
N ARG A 24 -10.22 0.63 -5.02
CA ARG A 24 -11.44 1.37 -4.63
C ARG A 24 -12.58 1.22 -5.62
N ASP A 25 -12.26 1.02 -6.90
CA ASP A 25 -13.25 0.83 -7.96
C ASP A 25 -13.59 -0.66 -8.20
N ASN A 26 -12.88 -1.57 -7.56
CA ASN A 26 -13.06 -3.01 -7.77
C ASN A 26 -14.24 -3.57 -6.95
N GLU A 27 -15.19 -4.23 -7.62
CA GLU A 27 -16.41 -4.76 -6.99
C GLU A 27 -16.18 -5.73 -5.84
N LEU A 28 -15.12 -6.54 -5.90
CA LEU A 28 -14.81 -7.54 -4.87
C LEU A 28 -14.01 -6.94 -3.70
N LEU A 29 -13.02 -6.10 -4.02
CA LEU A 29 -12.09 -5.59 -3.02
C LEU A 29 -12.60 -4.32 -2.33
N ALA A 30 -13.26 -3.42 -3.07
CA ALA A 30 -13.71 -2.14 -2.54
C ALA A 30 -14.56 -2.28 -1.26
N PRO A 31 -15.53 -3.22 -1.15
CA PRO A 31 -16.30 -3.39 0.08
C PRO A 31 -15.45 -3.72 1.30
N ILE A 32 -14.42 -4.57 1.14
CA ILE A 32 -13.53 -4.98 2.24
C ILE A 32 -12.68 -3.80 2.70
N PHE A 33 -12.00 -3.14 1.75
CA PHE A 33 -11.12 -2.03 2.06
C PHE A 33 -11.88 -0.82 2.61
N ASN A 34 -13.00 -0.44 2.01
CA ASN A 34 -13.81 0.69 2.48
C ASN A 34 -14.40 0.45 3.87
N ASN A 35 -14.80 -0.79 4.20
CA ASN A 35 -15.34 -1.10 5.53
C ASN A 35 -14.26 -1.06 6.64
N VAL A 36 -13.03 -1.47 6.32
CA VAL A 36 -11.92 -1.51 7.29
C VAL A 36 -11.23 -0.14 7.43
N ILE A 37 -10.93 0.51 6.31
CA ILE A 37 -10.17 1.77 6.26
C ILE A 37 -11.07 2.99 6.57
N LYS A 38 -12.32 2.97 6.08
CA LYS A 38 -13.28 4.06 6.22
C LYS A 38 -12.68 5.39 5.73
N ASP A 39 -12.78 6.45 6.51
CA ASP A 39 -12.26 7.78 6.13
C ASP A 39 -10.73 7.91 6.26
N ASN A 40 -10.03 6.89 6.76
CA ASN A 40 -8.57 6.95 7.02
C ASN A 40 -7.71 6.53 5.82
N TRP A 41 -8.21 6.77 4.62
CA TRP A 41 -7.55 6.35 3.40
C TRP A 41 -6.16 6.94 3.21
N GLN A 42 -5.96 8.23 3.46
CA GLN A 42 -4.63 8.83 3.35
C GLN A 42 -3.64 8.17 4.32
N GLN A 43 -4.05 7.92 5.56
CA GLN A 43 -3.20 7.24 6.54
C GLN A 43 -2.86 5.79 6.13
N HIS A 44 -3.77 5.12 5.41
CA HIS A 44 -3.50 3.80 4.85
C HIS A 44 -2.47 3.89 3.72
N LEU A 45 -2.65 4.82 2.78
CA LEU A 45 -1.71 5.05 1.68
C LEU A 45 -0.31 5.40 2.21
N ASP A 46 -0.21 6.29 3.19
CA ASP A 46 1.07 6.68 3.80
C ASP A 46 1.82 5.48 4.38
N LYS A 47 1.10 4.54 5.02
CA LYS A 47 1.69 3.28 5.50
C LYS A 47 2.15 2.38 4.36
N MET A 48 1.41 2.35 3.26
CA MET A 48 1.74 1.53 2.09
C MET A 48 2.91 2.08 1.31
N TYR A 49 3.07 3.41 1.23
CA TYR A 49 4.29 4.02 0.71
C TYR A 49 5.50 3.57 1.54
N GLY A 50 5.43 3.70 2.88
CA GLY A 50 6.52 3.26 3.76
C GLY A 50 6.82 1.76 3.65
N PHE A 51 5.78 0.92 3.56
CA PHE A 51 5.92 -0.53 3.37
C PHE A 51 6.67 -0.85 2.09
N TRP A 52 6.22 -0.34 0.94
CA TRP A 52 6.85 -0.62 -0.35
C TRP A 52 8.22 0.05 -0.50
N GLN A 53 8.42 1.22 0.08
CA GLN A 53 9.74 1.86 0.14
C GLN A 53 10.75 1.00 0.91
N THR A 54 10.30 0.29 1.96
CA THR A 54 11.15 -0.63 2.73
C THR A 54 11.49 -1.88 1.93
N ILE A 55 10.55 -2.41 1.14
CA ILE A 55 10.75 -3.65 0.37
C ILE A 55 11.50 -3.41 -0.94
N LEU A 56 11.26 -2.29 -1.62
CA LEU A 56 11.77 -2.02 -2.97
C LEU A 56 13.05 -1.21 -2.95
N LEU A 57 13.23 -0.33 -1.97
CA LEU A 57 14.35 0.63 -1.91
C LEU A 57 15.23 0.44 -0.66
N ASP A 58 15.00 -0.60 0.15
CA ASP A 58 15.72 -0.88 1.40
C ASP A 58 15.77 0.30 2.40
N VAL A 59 14.80 1.22 2.34
CA VAL A 59 14.70 2.35 3.26
C VAL A 59 13.85 1.94 4.46
N GLN A 60 14.37 2.05 5.68
CA GLN A 60 13.63 1.68 6.89
C GLN A 60 12.50 2.69 7.21
N ALA A 61 11.38 2.60 6.48
CA ALA A 61 10.23 3.50 6.55
C ALA A 61 8.95 2.85 7.10
N TYR A 62 8.93 1.52 7.27
CA TYR A 62 7.80 0.79 7.84
C TYR A 62 8.23 -0.06 9.04
N SER A 63 7.47 0.04 10.13
CA SER A 63 7.62 -0.79 11.33
C SER A 63 6.27 -1.41 11.69
N GLY A 64 6.11 -2.71 11.43
CA GLY A 64 4.87 -3.42 11.72
C GLY A 64 4.88 -4.87 11.25
N SER A 65 3.86 -5.63 11.63
CA SER A 65 3.66 -7.01 11.15
C SER A 65 2.45 -7.04 10.22
N PRO A 66 2.65 -7.05 8.88
CA PRO A 66 1.55 -7.04 7.92
C PRO A 66 0.59 -8.21 8.14
N PHE A 67 1.11 -9.43 8.35
CA PHE A 67 0.27 -10.62 8.52
C PHE A 67 -0.74 -10.46 9.65
N LEU A 68 -0.32 -9.98 10.83
CA LEU A 68 -1.21 -9.82 11.98
C LEU A 68 -2.35 -8.81 11.73
N LYS A 69 -2.15 -7.84 10.81
CA LYS A 69 -3.19 -6.88 10.43
C LYS A 69 -4.25 -7.47 9.51
N HIS A 70 -3.91 -8.50 8.75
CA HIS A 70 -4.80 -9.13 7.77
C HIS A 70 -5.42 -10.43 8.29
N ALA A 71 -4.80 -11.12 9.26
CA ALA A 71 -5.21 -12.43 9.75
C ALA A 71 -6.63 -12.50 10.36
N LYS A 72 -7.23 -11.36 10.69
CA LYS A 72 -8.58 -11.26 11.29
C LYS A 72 -9.58 -10.51 10.40
N LEU A 73 -9.20 -10.21 9.16
CA LEU A 73 -10.15 -9.66 8.20
C LEU A 73 -11.15 -10.76 7.82
N PRO A 74 -12.41 -10.38 7.55
CA PRO A 74 -13.47 -11.32 7.17
C PRO A 74 -13.15 -12.09 5.89
#